data_AF-A0A484KX40-F1
#
_entry.id   AF-A0A484KX40-F1
#
_cell.length_a   1.000
_cell.length_b   1.000
_cell.length_c   1.000
_cell.angle_alpha   90.00
_cell.angle_beta   90.00
_cell.angle_gamma   90.00
#
_symmetry.space_group_name_H-M   'P 1'
#
loop_
_entity.id
_entity.type
_entity.pdbx_description
1 polymer ?
#
loop_
_entity_poly.entity_id
_entity_poly.type
_entity_poly.pdbx_seq_one_letter_code
_entity_poly.pdbx_strand_id
1 'polypeptide(L)'
;MEFEEFTISDDQLAGETGGSQAASAKTFLKRQRADSDMASQSVEEAFINLGLRLREVGGIGPLTADQLGMSSPSEVARLKKEKEEMTLILKSQTDELTRLSGMAGSMKAEISQLKEENDQLMDEVSEAKREMAKEEETFPGRAAAWVEENMAEAARVITATPEVTMESLRFLYREPEGRTMITAIGSFGFKSGQKKDRIASHRILLKRDPDFTTASYGLAPNPEEEPTPPFLLD
;
A
#
# COMPACT_ATOMS: atom_id res chain seq x y z
N MET A 1 -4.93 15.94 -4.95
CA MET A 1 -3.91 14.88 -5.07
C MET A 1 -4.59 13.75 -5.80
N GLU A 2 -4.33 13.62 -7.10
CA GLU A 2 -4.96 12.63 -7.96
C GLU A 2 -4.24 11.29 -7.77
N PHE A 3 -4.99 10.21 -7.60
CA PHE A 3 -4.44 8.86 -7.50
C PHE A 3 -4.54 8.19 -8.88
N GLU A 4 -3.41 7.83 -9.46
CA GLU A 4 -3.34 6.99 -10.66
C GLU A 4 -3.74 5.55 -10.33
N GLU A 5 -4.72 5.05 -11.08
CA GLU A 5 -5.25 3.69 -11.03
C GLU A 5 -4.33 2.74 -11.81
N PHE A 6 -3.64 1.83 -11.11
CA PHE A 6 -2.85 0.77 -11.75
C PHE A 6 -3.76 -0.42 -12.07
N THR A 7 -3.99 -0.66 -13.36
CA THR A 7 -4.63 -1.88 -13.87
C THR A 7 -3.56 -2.98 -13.99
N ILE A 8 -3.77 -4.10 -13.29
CA ILE A 8 -3.00 -5.33 -13.50
C ILE A 8 -3.81 -6.20 -14.47
N SER A 9 -3.29 -6.40 -15.68
CA SER A 9 -3.87 -7.34 -16.63
C SER A 9 -3.55 -8.77 -16.22
N ASP A 10 -4.58 -9.49 -15.77
CA ASP A 10 -4.61 -10.95 -15.73
C ASP A 10 -4.76 -11.49 -17.16
N ASP A 11 -3.78 -12.23 -17.64
CA ASP A 11 -4.02 -13.27 -18.65
C ASP A 11 -3.00 -14.40 -18.52
N GLN A 12 -3.47 -15.49 -17.90
CA GLN A 12 -2.82 -16.80 -17.90
C GLN A 12 -3.25 -17.60 -19.14
N LEU A 13 -2.23 -18.11 -19.84
CA LEU A 13 -2.10 -19.48 -20.36
C LEU A 13 -3.39 -20.31 -20.49
N ALA A 14 -3.94 -20.35 -21.70
CA ALA A 14 -4.77 -21.45 -22.18
C ALA A 14 -3.90 -22.37 -23.06
N GLY A 15 -3.79 -23.65 -22.67
CA GLY A 15 -3.24 -24.69 -23.52
C GLY A 15 -4.26 -25.14 -24.56
N GLU A 16 -3.80 -25.49 -25.76
CA GLU A 16 -4.38 -26.61 -26.50
C GLU A 16 -3.43 -27.17 -27.55
N THR A 17 -3.63 -28.45 -27.79
CA THR A 17 -2.87 -29.42 -28.56
C THR A 17 -2.99 -29.28 -30.07
N GLY A 18 -1.95 -29.72 -30.78
CA GLY A 18 -2.11 -30.45 -32.05
C GLY A 18 -1.40 -29.87 -33.27
N GLY A 19 -0.68 -30.73 -34.00
CA GLY A 19 -0.42 -30.53 -35.44
C GLY A 19 1.04 -30.53 -35.86
N SER A 20 1.53 -31.71 -36.26
CA SER A 20 2.81 -31.96 -36.94
C SER A 20 3.02 -31.16 -38.23
N GLN A 21 4.29 -30.88 -38.55
CA GLN A 21 5.03 -31.47 -39.69
C GLN A 21 5.89 -30.44 -40.48
N ALA A 22 7.22 -30.60 -40.41
CA ALA A 22 8.19 -30.45 -41.52
C ALA A 22 9.60 -30.68 -40.94
N ALA A 23 10.10 -31.92 -40.96
CA ALA A 23 11.02 -32.42 -41.99
C ALA A 23 12.33 -31.61 -42.11
N SER A 24 13.37 -32.05 -41.40
CA SER A 24 14.75 -31.82 -41.80
C SER A 24 15.51 -33.14 -41.73
N ALA A 25 15.89 -33.62 -42.92
CA ALA A 25 16.53 -34.89 -43.16
C ALA A 25 17.92 -34.94 -42.54
N LYS A 26 18.18 -35.95 -41.72
CA LYS A 26 19.53 -36.43 -41.44
C LYS A 26 19.59 -37.92 -41.78
N THR A 27 20.32 -38.16 -42.85
CA THR A 27 20.69 -39.44 -43.44
C THR A 27 21.30 -40.35 -42.37
N PHE A 28 20.61 -41.45 -42.05
CA PHE A 28 21.25 -42.57 -41.36
C PHE A 28 22.01 -43.38 -42.40
N LEU A 29 23.35 -43.27 -42.36
CA LEU A 29 24.22 -44.26 -42.97
C LEU A 29 23.84 -45.64 -42.41
N LYS A 30 23.21 -46.44 -43.27
CA LYS A 30 23.00 -47.87 -43.05
C LYS A 30 24.39 -48.52 -43.00
N ARG A 31 24.94 -48.65 -41.80
CA ARG A 31 26.16 -49.42 -41.58
C ARG A 31 25.77 -50.88 -41.72
N GLN A 32 25.97 -51.37 -42.94
CA GLN A 32 25.85 -52.76 -43.34
C GLN A 32 26.73 -53.57 -42.37
N ARG A 33 26.10 -54.29 -41.45
CA ARG A 33 26.80 -55.29 -40.63
C ARG A 33 27.23 -56.35 -41.61
N ALA A 34 28.54 -56.40 -41.86
CA ALA A 34 29.17 -57.51 -42.52
C ALA A 34 28.74 -58.80 -41.82
N ASP A 35 28.43 -59.82 -42.62
CA ASP A 35 28.09 -61.16 -42.18
C ASP A 35 29.07 -61.62 -41.10
N SER A 36 28.56 -61.81 -39.88
CA SER A 36 29.21 -62.67 -38.91
C SER A 36 28.50 -64.00 -38.97
N ASP A 37 29.04 -64.92 -39.77
CA ASP A 37 28.93 -66.35 -39.52
C ASP A 37 29.40 -66.61 -38.08
N MET A 38 28.45 -66.57 -37.16
CA MET A 38 28.60 -67.07 -35.81
C MET A 38 27.36 -67.89 -35.55
N ALA A 39 27.56 -69.21 -35.53
CA ALA A 39 26.57 -70.19 -35.10
C ALA A 39 25.74 -69.61 -33.95
N SER A 40 24.41 -69.62 -34.12
CA SER A 40 23.43 -69.10 -33.18
C SER A 40 23.63 -69.75 -31.80
N GLN A 41 24.55 -69.22 -30.98
CA GLN A 41 24.77 -69.71 -29.63
C GLN A 41 23.47 -69.49 -28.87
N SER A 42 22.97 -70.57 -28.26
CA SER A 42 21.82 -70.45 -27.39
C SER A 42 22.20 -69.61 -26.17
N VAL A 43 21.22 -68.92 -25.57
CA VAL A 43 21.43 -68.16 -24.33
C VAL A 43 22.09 -69.04 -23.25
N GLU A 44 21.73 -70.32 -23.22
CA GLU A 44 22.29 -71.32 -22.30
C GLU A 44 23.78 -71.59 -22.56
N GLU A 45 24.20 -71.70 -23.82
CA GLU A 45 25.62 -71.85 -24.17
C GLU A 45 26.43 -70.59 -23.83
N ALA A 46 25.84 -69.41 -23.95
CA ALA A 46 26.49 -68.16 -23.53
C ALA A 46 26.70 -68.11 -22.01
N PHE A 47 25.71 -68.55 -21.22
CA PHE A 47 25.84 -68.64 -19.77
C PHE A 47 26.85 -69.72 -19.33
N ILE A 48 26.90 -70.86 -20.03
CA ILE A 48 27.89 -71.91 -19.78
C ILE A 48 29.29 -71.43 -20.12
N ASN A 49 29.48 -70.74 -21.26
CA ASN A 49 30.77 -70.14 -21.63
C ASN A 49 31.20 -69.04 -20.66
N LEU A 50 30.27 -68.23 -20.17
CA LEU A 50 30.55 -67.23 -19.15
C LEU A 50 30.99 -67.89 -17.83
N GLY A 51 30.28 -68.94 -17.40
CA GLY A 51 30.65 -69.72 -16.21
C GLY A 51 32.01 -70.40 -16.34
N LEU A 52 32.36 -70.91 -17.53
CA LEU A 52 33.68 -71.46 -17.84
C LEU A 52 34.75 -70.38 -17.83
N ARG A 53 34.52 -69.21 -18.44
CA ARG A 53 35.45 -68.08 -18.40
C ARG A 53 35.67 -67.56 -16.98
N LEU A 54 34.63 -67.46 -16.16
CA LEU A 54 34.75 -67.03 -14.76
C LEU A 54 35.50 -68.07 -13.91
N ARG A 55 35.38 -69.35 -14.25
CA ARG A 55 36.14 -70.45 -13.63
C ARG A 55 37.61 -70.47 -14.10
N GLU A 56 37.86 -70.14 -15.36
CA GLU A 56 39.19 -70.06 -15.98
C GLU A 56 39.96 -68.80 -15.52
N VAL A 57 39.27 -67.70 -15.24
CA VAL A 57 39.78 -66.53 -14.50
C VAL A 57 39.85 -66.82 -12.99
N GLY A 58 40.11 -68.08 -12.64
CA GLY A 58 40.00 -68.64 -11.29
C GLY A 58 40.67 -67.78 -10.23
N GLY A 59 39.84 -67.23 -9.34
CA GLY A 59 40.25 -66.55 -8.10
C GLY A 59 40.85 -65.16 -8.33
N ILE A 60 40.18 -64.13 -7.79
CA ILE A 60 40.77 -62.81 -7.60
C ILE A 60 41.94 -62.97 -6.62
N GLY A 61 43.13 -63.20 -7.15
CA GLY A 61 44.38 -63.27 -6.39
C GLY A 61 44.97 -61.88 -6.13
N PRO A 62 45.98 -61.77 -5.24
CA PRO A 62 46.56 -60.50 -4.81
C PRO A 62 47.05 -59.58 -5.94
N LEU A 63 47.42 -60.15 -7.10
CA LEU A 63 47.98 -59.41 -8.22
C LEU A 63 46.97 -58.53 -8.98
N THR A 64 45.66 -58.82 -8.90
CA THR A 64 44.62 -57.90 -9.42
C THR A 64 44.28 -56.79 -8.43
N ALA A 65 44.62 -56.93 -7.15
CA ALA A 65 44.44 -55.87 -6.15
C ALA A 65 45.49 -54.75 -6.30
N ASP A 66 46.71 -55.10 -6.74
CA ASP A 66 47.78 -54.13 -7.03
C ASP A 66 47.47 -53.23 -8.24
N GLN A 67 46.76 -53.73 -9.26
CA GLN A 67 46.32 -52.92 -10.42
C GLN A 67 45.11 -52.03 -10.11
N LEU A 68 44.41 -52.28 -9.01
CA LEU A 68 43.23 -51.52 -8.59
C LEU A 68 43.57 -50.37 -7.62
N GLY A 69 44.85 -50.12 -7.32
CA GLY A 69 45.26 -49.05 -6.41
C GLY A 69 44.68 -49.21 -5.00
N MET A 70 44.56 -50.46 -4.55
CA MET A 70 44.05 -50.84 -3.23
C MET A 70 45.13 -51.53 -2.38
N SER A 71 46.40 -51.30 -2.72
CA SER A 71 47.54 -52.13 -2.30
C SER A 71 48.10 -51.79 -0.91
N SER A 72 47.56 -50.79 -0.22
CA SER A 72 48.05 -50.39 1.10
C SER A 72 46.91 -50.22 2.12
N PRO A 73 47.02 -50.77 3.35
CA PRO A 73 46.08 -50.49 4.45
C PRO A 73 45.83 -48.99 4.70
N SER A 74 46.78 -48.13 4.30
CA SER A 74 46.71 -46.67 4.33
C SER A 74 45.63 -46.06 3.41
N GLU A 75 45.44 -46.56 2.18
CA GLU A 75 44.45 -46.02 1.25
C GLU A 75 43.02 -46.37 1.65
N VAL A 76 42.82 -47.59 2.16
CA VAL A 76 41.54 -48.04 2.73
C VAL A 76 41.17 -47.21 3.96
N ALA A 77 42.14 -46.90 4.82
CA ALA A 77 41.93 -46.02 5.98
C ALA A 77 41.56 -44.58 5.55
N ARG A 78 42.21 -44.05 4.51
CA ARG A 78 41.89 -42.73 3.93
C ARG A 78 40.48 -42.68 3.36
N LEU A 79 40.10 -43.66 2.54
CA LEU A 79 38.75 -43.74 1.94
C LEU A 79 37.66 -43.91 3.00
N LYS A 80 37.94 -44.66 4.08
CA LYS A 80 37.03 -44.78 5.21
C LYS A 80 36.80 -43.43 5.89
N LYS A 81 37.86 -42.65 6.13
CA LYS A 81 37.76 -41.31 6.70
C LYS A 81 36.97 -40.36 5.79
N GLU A 82 37.25 -40.37 4.48
CA GLU A 82 36.53 -39.55 3.51
C GLU A 82 35.03 -39.91 3.44
N LYS A 83 34.69 -41.21 3.53
CA LYS A 83 33.29 -41.66 3.64
C LYS A 83 32.63 -41.13 4.92
N GLU A 84 33.32 -41.16 6.04
CA GLU A 84 32.81 -40.62 7.32
C GLU A 84 32.59 -39.10 7.23
N GLU A 85 33.54 -38.35 6.66
CA GLU A 85 33.40 -36.91 6.40
C GLU A 85 32.23 -36.59 5.46
N MET A 86 32.10 -37.33 4.35
CA MET A 86 30.98 -37.19 3.42
C MET A 86 29.63 -37.49 4.09
N THR A 87 29.59 -38.49 4.96
CA THR A 87 28.37 -38.82 5.73
C THR A 87 27.97 -37.68 6.65
N LEU A 88 28.94 -37.02 7.31
CA LEU A 88 28.67 -35.84 8.14
C LEU A 88 28.16 -34.65 7.32
N ILE A 89 28.74 -34.41 6.14
CA ILE A 89 28.28 -33.33 5.24
C ILE A 89 26.84 -33.58 4.77
N LEU A 90 26.52 -34.79 4.34
CA LEU A 90 25.16 -35.15 3.91
C LEU A 90 24.14 -34.97 5.04
N LYS A 91 24.51 -35.35 6.27
CA LYS A 91 23.67 -35.10 7.44
C LYS A 91 23.45 -33.61 7.65
N SER A 92 24.51 -32.81 7.62
CA SER A 92 24.41 -31.34 7.76
C SER A 92 23.56 -30.69 6.67
N GLN A 93 23.65 -31.15 5.41
CA GLN A 93 22.82 -30.65 4.32
C GLN A 93 21.35 -31.01 4.50
N THR A 94 21.08 -32.21 5.02
CA THR A 94 19.71 -32.67 5.33
C THR A 94 19.09 -31.82 6.45
N ASP A 95 19.88 -31.52 7.49
CA ASP A 95 19.45 -30.67 8.60
C ASP A 95 19.15 -29.23 8.11
N GLU A 96 20.01 -28.66 7.25
CA GLU A 96 19.82 -27.33 6.68
C GLU A 96 18.61 -27.26 5.74
N LEU A 97 18.37 -28.29 4.91
CA LEU A 97 17.16 -28.39 4.09
C LEU A 97 15.89 -28.44 4.94
N THR A 98 15.93 -29.17 6.06
CA THR A 98 14.81 -29.24 7.00
C THR A 98 14.53 -27.86 7.61
N ARG A 99 15.59 -27.14 8.00
CA ARG A 99 15.50 -25.78 8.54
C ARG A 99 14.91 -24.80 7.51
N LEU A 100 15.42 -24.80 6.29
CA LEU A 100 14.93 -23.93 5.21
C LEU A 100 13.48 -24.25 4.83
N SER A 101 13.11 -25.53 4.80
CA SER A 101 11.73 -25.95 4.56
C SER A 101 10.79 -25.43 5.65
N GLY A 102 11.20 -25.46 6.92
CA GLY A 102 10.46 -24.86 8.03
C GLY A 102 10.28 -23.35 7.88
N MET A 103 11.35 -22.63 7.51
CA MET A 103 11.28 -21.19 7.26
C MET A 103 10.35 -20.85 6.10
N ALA A 104 10.45 -21.57 4.98
CA ALA A 104 9.57 -21.38 3.83
C ALA A 104 8.10 -21.62 4.18
N GLY A 105 7.82 -22.61 5.03
CA GLY A 105 6.48 -22.86 5.57
C GLY A 105 5.97 -21.70 6.42
N SER A 106 6.80 -21.18 7.34
CA SER A 106 6.47 -20.01 8.17
C SER A 106 6.19 -18.77 7.33
N MET A 107 7.05 -18.48 6.35
CA MET A 107 6.89 -17.33 5.45
C MET A 107 5.59 -17.45 4.64
N LYS A 108 5.23 -18.66 4.19
CA LYS A 108 3.97 -18.89 3.46
C LYS A 108 2.74 -18.62 4.33
N ALA A 109 2.78 -19.00 5.61
CA ALA A 109 1.71 -18.72 6.55
C ALA A 109 1.57 -17.22 6.79
N GLU A 110 2.68 -16.51 7.01
CA GLU A 110 2.70 -15.06 7.22
C GLU A 110 2.21 -14.29 5.98
N ILE A 111 2.60 -14.70 4.76
CA ILE A 111 2.07 -14.11 3.52
C ILE A 111 0.56 -14.29 3.41
N SER A 112 0.05 -15.46 3.82
CA SER A 112 -1.38 -15.74 3.79
C SER A 112 -2.14 -14.87 4.79
N GLN A 113 -1.61 -14.71 6.00
CA GLN A 113 -2.17 -13.83 7.02
C GLN A 113 -2.16 -12.36 6.59
N LEU A 114 -1.03 -11.86 6.09
CA LEU A 114 -0.92 -10.47 5.62
C LEU A 114 -1.88 -10.17 4.47
N LYS A 115 -2.15 -11.15 3.60
CA LYS A 115 -3.14 -11.00 2.53
C LYS A 115 -4.55 -10.85 3.10
N GLU A 116 -4.92 -11.69 4.05
CA GLU A 116 -6.23 -11.61 4.74
C GLU A 116 -6.40 -10.29 5.49
N GLU A 117 -5.38 -9.85 6.23
CA GLU A 117 -5.40 -8.55 6.92
C GLU A 117 -5.51 -7.38 5.94
N ASN A 118 -4.85 -7.46 4.78
CA ASN A 118 -4.94 -6.42 3.75
C ASN A 118 -6.35 -6.36 3.13
N ASP A 119 -6.94 -7.52 2.83
CA ASP A 119 -8.31 -7.60 2.32
C ASP A 119 -9.30 -7.01 3.34
N GLN A 120 -9.15 -7.34 4.63
CA GLN A 120 -9.97 -6.77 5.70
C GLN A 120 -9.80 -5.25 5.82
N LEU A 121 -8.57 -4.74 5.80
CA LEU A 121 -8.29 -3.30 5.88
C LEU A 121 -8.88 -2.53 4.69
N MET A 122 -8.88 -3.14 3.50
CA MET A 122 -9.51 -2.55 2.31
C MET A 122 -11.02 -2.38 2.50
N ASP A 123 -11.68 -3.36 3.12
CA ASP A 123 -13.11 -3.29 3.47
C ASP A 123 -13.37 -2.21 4.53
N GLU A 124 -12.58 -2.16 5.61
CA GLU A 124 -12.69 -1.16 6.68
C GLU A 124 -12.47 0.27 6.15
N VAL A 125 -11.47 0.48 5.29
CA VAL A 125 -11.22 1.79 4.66
C VAL A 125 -12.38 2.20 3.76
N SER A 126 -12.97 1.24 3.03
CA SER A 126 -14.13 1.50 2.17
C SER A 126 -15.37 1.86 2.98
N GLU A 127 -15.56 1.23 4.14
CA GLU A 127 -16.62 1.57 5.08
C GLU A 127 -16.42 2.95 5.71
N ALA A 128 -15.24 3.22 6.25
CA ALA A 128 -14.93 4.52 6.86
C ALA A 128 -15.11 5.69 5.87
N LYS A 129 -14.73 5.51 4.60
CA LYS A 129 -14.96 6.51 3.55
C LYS A 129 -16.45 6.77 3.32
N ARG A 130 -17.28 5.72 3.31
CA ARG A 130 -18.73 5.83 3.13
C ARG A 130 -19.38 6.53 4.32
N GLU A 131 -18.96 6.21 5.54
CA GLU A 131 -19.45 6.87 6.75
C GLU A 131 -19.06 8.34 6.78
N MET A 132 -17.80 8.66 6.46
CA MET A 132 -17.32 10.03 6.36
C MET A 132 -18.14 10.84 5.35
N ALA A 133 -18.39 10.29 4.16
CA ALA A 133 -19.21 10.94 3.14
C ALA A 133 -20.65 11.21 3.61
N LYS A 134 -21.26 10.24 4.30
CA LYS A 134 -22.60 10.39 4.88
C LYS A 134 -22.64 11.45 5.99
N GLU A 135 -21.61 11.49 6.83
CA GLU A 135 -21.50 12.46 7.91
C GLU A 135 -21.28 13.88 7.36
N GLU A 136 -20.49 14.02 6.30
CA GLU A 136 -20.27 15.27 5.56
C GLU A 136 -21.56 15.74 4.86
N GLU A 137 -22.31 14.85 4.22
CA GLU A 137 -23.61 15.17 3.59
C GLU A 137 -24.60 15.76 4.60
N THR A 138 -24.63 15.20 5.81
CA THR A 138 -25.58 15.57 6.86
C THR A 138 -25.09 16.73 7.72
N PHE A 139 -23.80 17.06 7.69
CA PHE A 139 -23.19 18.11 8.52
C PHE A 139 -23.82 19.50 8.32
N PRO A 140 -24.04 20.00 7.10
CA PRO A 140 -24.67 21.31 6.90
C PRO A 140 -26.06 21.42 7.53
N GLY A 141 -26.86 20.35 7.43
CA GLY A 141 -28.20 20.31 8.03
C GLY A 141 -28.14 20.34 9.56
N ARG A 142 -27.23 19.57 10.16
CA ARG A 142 -27.00 19.60 11.63
C ARG A 142 -26.48 20.95 12.10
N ALA A 143 -25.55 21.55 11.36
CA ALA A 143 -25.02 22.87 11.66
C ALA A 143 -26.12 23.94 11.61
N ALA A 144 -27.00 23.90 10.61
CA ALA A 144 -28.14 24.81 10.51
C ALA A 144 -29.11 24.65 11.68
N ALA A 145 -29.51 23.43 12.01
CA ALA A 145 -30.39 23.16 13.16
C ALA A 145 -29.76 23.64 14.48
N TRP A 146 -28.46 23.38 14.67
CA TRP A 146 -27.75 23.87 15.84
C TRP A 146 -27.75 25.40 15.93
N VAL A 147 -27.54 26.10 14.81
CA VAL A 147 -27.60 27.58 14.77
C VAL A 147 -29.01 28.06 15.13
N GLU A 148 -30.07 27.48 14.57
CA GLU A 148 -31.44 27.88 14.88
C GLU A 148 -31.77 27.75 16.37
N GLU A 149 -31.33 26.65 17.00
CA GLU A 149 -31.57 26.39 18.41
C GLU A 149 -30.71 27.26 19.34
N ASN A 150 -29.50 27.63 18.94
CA ASN A 150 -28.50 28.23 19.83
C ASN A 150 -28.19 29.71 19.54
N MET A 151 -28.70 30.30 18.45
CA MET A 151 -28.34 31.67 18.04
C MET A 151 -28.58 32.71 19.12
N ALA A 152 -29.75 32.68 19.77
CA ALA A 152 -30.11 33.69 20.78
C ALA A 152 -29.20 33.61 22.02
N GLU A 153 -28.91 32.39 22.48
CA GLU A 153 -28.04 32.16 23.62
C GLU A 153 -26.59 32.52 23.28
N ALA A 154 -26.10 32.08 22.13
CA ALA A 154 -24.76 32.40 21.65
C ALA A 154 -24.56 33.92 21.50
N ALA A 155 -25.53 34.63 20.91
CA ALA A 155 -25.50 36.08 20.80
C ALA A 155 -25.43 36.74 22.18
N ARG A 156 -26.28 36.31 23.12
CA ARG A 156 -26.29 36.83 24.49
C ARG A 156 -24.95 36.64 25.20
N VAL A 157 -24.34 35.46 25.08
CA VAL A 157 -23.05 35.14 25.70
C VAL A 157 -21.93 35.97 25.07
N ILE A 158 -21.87 36.04 23.74
CA ILE A 158 -20.84 36.79 23.01
C ILE A 158 -20.94 38.28 23.32
N THR A 159 -22.15 38.84 23.42
CA THR A 159 -22.36 40.27 23.68
C THR A 159 -22.53 40.62 25.16
N ALA A 160 -22.16 39.72 26.08
CA ALA A 160 -22.38 39.92 27.51
C ALA A 160 -21.61 41.13 28.06
N THR A 161 -20.34 41.29 27.66
CA THR A 161 -19.52 42.48 27.95
C THR A 161 -18.68 42.86 26.73
N PRO A 162 -18.18 44.11 26.66
CA PRO A 162 -17.28 44.53 25.58
C PRO A 162 -16.02 43.67 25.48
N GLU A 163 -15.45 43.25 26.60
CA GLU A 163 -14.25 42.40 26.65
C GLU A 163 -14.53 41.01 26.06
N VAL A 164 -15.64 40.38 26.48
CA VAL A 164 -16.08 39.07 25.97
C VAL A 164 -16.40 39.14 24.48
N THR A 165 -17.04 40.23 24.05
CA THR A 165 -17.34 40.47 22.63
C THR A 165 -16.04 40.54 21.82
N MET A 166 -15.07 41.32 22.29
CA MET A 166 -13.80 41.49 21.59
C MET A 166 -12.98 40.20 21.56
N GLU A 167 -12.97 39.42 22.64
CA GLU A 167 -12.32 38.11 22.68
C GLU A 167 -12.98 37.13 21.69
N SER A 168 -14.31 37.07 21.67
CA SER A 168 -15.08 36.23 20.77
C SER A 168 -14.84 36.59 19.31
N LEU A 169 -14.86 37.88 18.96
CA LEU A 169 -14.57 38.35 17.61
C LEU A 169 -13.12 38.03 17.20
N ARG A 170 -12.14 38.20 18.10
CA ARG A 170 -10.74 37.81 17.82
C ARG A 170 -10.60 36.32 17.58
N PHE A 171 -11.35 35.50 18.31
CA PHE A 171 -11.38 34.06 18.11
C PHE A 171 -11.94 33.71 16.72
N LEU A 172 -13.11 34.26 16.38
CA LEU A 172 -13.74 34.06 15.06
C LEU A 172 -12.88 34.57 13.89
N TYR A 173 -12.10 35.64 14.10
CA TYR A 173 -11.24 36.22 13.06
C TYR A 173 -10.04 35.33 12.66
N ARG A 174 -9.75 34.27 13.44
CA ARG A 174 -8.71 33.28 13.10
C ARG A 174 -9.10 32.45 11.89
N GLU A 175 -10.39 32.13 11.76
CA GLU A 175 -10.93 31.34 10.66
C GLU A 175 -11.15 32.22 9.41
N PRO A 176 -10.91 31.70 8.20
CA PRO A 176 -11.11 32.46 6.95
C PRO A 176 -12.53 33.02 6.78
N GLU A 177 -13.53 32.21 7.07
CA GLU A 177 -14.95 32.57 6.95
C GLU A 177 -15.34 33.59 8.02
N GLY A 178 -14.85 33.40 9.26
CA GLY A 178 -15.08 34.34 10.36
C GLY A 178 -14.42 35.69 10.10
N ARG A 179 -13.20 35.70 9.54
CA ARG A 179 -12.54 36.93 9.06
C ARG A 179 -13.37 37.64 8.00
N THR A 180 -13.88 36.90 7.02
CA THR A 180 -14.69 37.45 5.93
C THR A 180 -15.97 38.10 6.49
N MET A 181 -16.69 37.38 7.36
CA MET A 181 -17.88 37.88 8.04
C MET A 181 -17.59 39.15 8.85
N ILE A 182 -16.56 39.14 9.69
CA ILE A 182 -16.21 40.27 10.57
C ILE A 182 -15.78 41.48 9.73
N THR A 183 -14.97 41.30 8.70
CA THR A 183 -14.58 42.38 7.79
C THR A 183 -15.79 42.97 7.07
N ALA A 184 -16.74 42.14 6.62
CA ALA A 184 -17.97 42.62 5.99
C ALA A 184 -18.83 43.45 6.97
N ILE A 185 -19.04 42.96 8.20
CA ILE A 185 -19.77 43.67 9.25
C ILE A 185 -19.08 45.00 9.59
N GLY A 186 -17.76 44.97 9.80
CA GLY A 186 -16.96 46.15 10.10
C GLY A 186 -16.98 47.18 8.96
N SER A 187 -16.87 46.72 7.71
CA SER A 187 -16.94 47.57 6.52
C SER A 187 -18.32 48.18 6.34
N PHE A 188 -19.40 47.43 6.61
CA PHE A 188 -20.76 47.97 6.60
C PHE A 188 -20.96 49.04 7.69
N GLY A 189 -20.53 48.76 8.92
CA GLY A 189 -20.57 49.72 10.02
C GLY A 189 -19.78 51.00 9.70
N PHE A 190 -18.63 50.84 9.04
CA PHE A 190 -17.84 51.97 8.56
C PHE A 190 -18.55 52.77 7.45
N LYS A 191 -19.07 52.10 6.41
CA LYS A 191 -19.79 52.73 5.28
C LYS A 191 -21.02 53.50 5.78
N SER A 192 -21.87 52.87 6.58
CA SER A 192 -23.05 53.51 7.19
C SER A 192 -22.70 54.63 8.18
N GLY A 193 -21.48 54.61 8.73
CA GLY A 193 -20.95 55.63 9.63
C GLY A 193 -20.37 56.86 8.94
N GLN A 194 -20.30 56.91 7.61
CA GLN A 194 -19.69 58.04 6.91
C GLN A 194 -20.46 59.35 7.14
N LYS A 195 -19.71 60.47 7.14
CA LYS A 195 -20.24 61.81 7.41
C LYS A 195 -21.45 62.13 6.52
N LYS A 196 -21.40 61.78 5.23
CA LYS A 196 -22.47 62.04 4.25
C LYS A 196 -23.76 61.28 4.60
N ASP A 197 -23.67 59.99 4.87
CA ASP A 197 -24.82 59.14 5.19
C ASP A 197 -25.44 59.49 6.55
N ARG A 198 -24.60 59.85 7.52
CA ARG A 198 -25.04 60.32 8.84
C ARG A 198 -25.77 61.67 8.74
N ILE A 199 -25.23 62.62 7.97
CA ILE A 199 -25.88 63.90 7.68
C ILE A 199 -27.21 63.68 6.95
N ALA A 200 -27.26 62.79 5.95
CA ALA A 200 -28.49 62.47 5.24
C ALA A 200 -29.55 61.90 6.18
N SER A 201 -29.16 60.97 7.06
CA SER A 201 -30.04 60.36 8.07
C SER A 201 -30.55 61.38 9.08
N HIS A 202 -29.68 62.21 9.65
CA HIS A 202 -30.08 63.30 10.56
C HIS A 202 -31.01 64.30 9.88
N ARG A 203 -30.81 64.60 8.59
CA ARG A 203 -31.71 65.47 7.81
C ARG A 203 -33.09 64.86 7.61
N ILE A 204 -33.18 63.54 7.41
CA ILE A 204 -34.47 62.84 7.32
C ILE A 204 -35.16 62.83 8.69
N LEU A 205 -34.42 62.58 9.78
CA LEU A 205 -34.95 62.61 11.14
C LEU A 205 -35.48 64.00 11.51
N LEU A 206 -34.70 65.06 11.26
CA LEU A 206 -35.12 66.44 11.51
C LEU A 206 -36.37 66.86 10.71
N LYS A 207 -36.57 66.27 9.51
CA LYS A 207 -37.81 66.50 8.73
C LYS A 207 -39.02 65.78 9.32
N ARG A 208 -38.82 64.62 9.96
CA ARG A 208 -39.90 63.81 10.55
C ARG A 208 -40.25 64.26 11.96
N ASP A 209 -39.24 64.71 12.69
CA ASP A 209 -39.31 65.18 14.07
C ASP A 209 -38.52 66.51 14.16
N PRO A 210 -39.20 67.67 14.13
CA PRO A 210 -38.55 68.98 14.20
C PRO A 210 -37.76 69.22 15.50
N ASP A 211 -38.10 68.51 16.59
CA ASP A 211 -37.42 68.61 17.88
C ASP A 211 -36.23 67.61 17.98
N PHE A 212 -35.94 66.90 16.89
CA PHE A 212 -34.83 65.95 16.82
C PHE A 212 -33.50 66.59 17.22
N THR A 213 -32.86 65.97 18.22
CA THR A 213 -31.43 66.19 18.52
C THR A 213 -30.72 64.85 18.62
N THR A 214 -29.44 64.81 18.22
CA THR A 214 -28.63 63.58 18.29
C THR A 214 -28.59 63.02 19.72
N ALA A 215 -28.48 63.90 20.73
CA ALA A 215 -28.48 63.53 22.14
C ALA A 215 -29.79 62.88 22.59
N SER A 216 -30.96 63.42 22.16
CA SER A 216 -32.27 62.87 22.55
C SER A 216 -32.52 61.45 22.04
N TYR A 217 -31.91 61.08 20.91
CA TYR A 217 -32.00 59.74 20.32
C TYR A 217 -30.80 58.83 20.68
N GLY A 218 -29.87 59.31 21.52
CA GLY A 218 -28.66 58.57 21.86
C GLY A 218 -27.73 58.33 20.67
N LEU A 219 -27.83 59.13 19.61
CA LEU A 219 -27.01 59.02 18.41
C LEU A 219 -25.69 59.78 18.56
N ALA A 220 -24.63 59.25 17.96
CA ALA A 220 -23.35 59.94 17.88
C ALA A 220 -23.47 61.25 17.05
N PRO A 221 -22.79 62.34 17.46
CA PRO A 221 -22.76 63.56 16.66
C PRO A 221 -22.13 63.32 15.28
N ASN A 222 -22.40 64.24 14.34
CA ASN A 222 -21.77 64.20 13.02
C ASN A 222 -20.27 64.48 13.15
N PRO A 223 -19.39 63.65 12.57
CA PRO A 223 -17.95 63.86 12.65
C PRO A 223 -17.54 65.10 11.83
N GLU A 224 -16.51 65.81 12.31
CA GLU A 224 -15.97 66.98 11.61
C GLU A 224 -15.21 66.57 10.34
N GLU A 225 -14.49 65.45 10.37
CA GLU A 225 -13.74 64.87 9.24
C GLU A 225 -14.39 63.57 8.74
N GLU A 226 -14.04 63.15 7.52
CA GLU A 226 -14.50 61.87 6.98
C GLU A 226 -13.75 60.74 7.68
N PRO A 227 -14.44 59.79 8.33
CA PRO A 227 -13.75 58.76 9.13
C PRO A 227 -12.88 57.89 8.21
N THR A 228 -11.67 57.54 8.69
CA THR A 228 -10.76 56.64 7.97
C THR A 228 -11.22 55.19 8.09
N PRO A 229 -11.18 54.38 7.02
CA PRO A 229 -11.57 52.98 7.09
C PRO A 229 -10.73 52.21 8.13
N PRO A 230 -11.35 51.43 9.02
CA PRO A 230 -10.62 50.59 9.96
C PRO A 230 -9.92 49.40 9.29
N PHE A 231 -10.34 49.04 8.07
CA PHE A 231 -9.81 47.95 7.25
C PHE A 231 -9.69 48.41 5.79
N LEU A 232 -8.93 47.66 4.99
CA LEU A 232 -8.95 47.85 3.54
C LEU A 232 -10.38 47.63 3.04
N LEU A 233 -10.89 48.59 2.27
CA LEU A 233 -12.19 48.47 1.64
C LEU A 233 -11.99 47.72 0.32
N ASP A 234 -12.70 46.61 0.16
CA ASP A 234 -12.91 45.97 -1.13
C ASP A 234 -13.84 46.82 -2.02
#